data_AF-A0A090F924-F1
#
_entry.id   AF-A0A090F924-F1
#
_cell.length_a   1.000
_cell.length_b   1.000
_cell.length_c   1.000
_cell.angle_alpha   90.00
_cell.angle_beta   90.00
_cell.angle_gamma   90.00
#
_symmetry.space_group_name_H-M   'P 1'
#
loop_
_entity.id
_entity.type
_entity.pdbx_description
1 polymer ?
#
loop_
_entity_poly.entity_id
_entity_poly.type
_entity_poly.pdbx_seq_one_letter_code
_entity_poly.pdbx_strand_id
1 'polypeptide(L)' 'MPREVLARAVGKSCNLELVIDDIRAEVAGRPYELVAITGGWQHRTKKAFGDVICALPISSRSRAASCRASSARRCRAI' A
#
# COMPACT_ATOMS: atom_id res chain seq x y z
N MET A 1 2.35 -8.05 0.00
CA MET A 1 2.10 -9.15 -0.94
C MET A 1 3.36 -9.41 -1.75
N PRO A 2 3.92 -10.64 -1.75
CA PRO A 2 5.14 -10.96 -2.49
C PRO A 2 4.97 -10.81 -4.00
N ARG A 3 6.03 -10.42 -4.71
CA ARG A 3 5.99 -10.31 -6.19
C ARG A 3 5.67 -11.65 -6.84
N GLU A 4 6.19 -12.77 -6.32
CA GLU A 4 5.90 -14.09 -6.88
C GLU A 4 4.42 -14.49 -6.77
N VAL A 5 3.72 -14.00 -5.75
CA VAL A 5 2.28 -14.27 -5.57
C VAL A 5 1.47 -13.49 -6.60
N LEU A 6 1.83 -12.23 -6.85
CA LEU A 6 1.22 -11.43 -7.91
C LEU A 6 1.48 -12.03 -9.29
N ALA A 7 2.71 -12.49 -9.56
CA ALA A 7 3.06 -13.15 -10.83
C ALA A 7 2.25 -14.42 -11.10
N ARG A 8 1.93 -15.20 -10.06
CA ARG A 8 1.09 -16.39 -10.17
C ARG A 8 -0.38 -16.05 -10.44
N ALA A 9 -0.89 -14.98 -9.83
CA ALA A 9 -2.28 -14.56 -9.98
C ALA A 9 -2.59 -13.99 -11.37
N VAL A 10 -1.68 -13.18 -11.93
CA VAL A 10 -1.86 -12.52 -13.23
C VAL A 10 -1.41 -13.42 -14.40
N GLY A 11 -0.56 -14.41 -14.13
CA GLY A 11 -0.01 -15.33 -15.12
C GLY A 11 1.37 -14.91 -15.63
N LYS A 12 2.21 -15.89 -15.97
CA LYS A 12 3.64 -15.71 -16.28
C LYS A 12 3.94 -14.82 -17.51
N SER A 13 2.98 -14.63 -18.40
CA SER A 13 3.12 -13.84 -19.63
C SER A 13 2.71 -12.37 -19.47
N CYS A 14 2.09 -11.98 -18.35
CA CYS A 14 1.69 -10.60 -18.13
C CYS A 14 2.84 -9.75 -17.57
N ASN A 15 2.97 -8.54 -18.10
CA ASN A 15 3.92 -7.56 -17.58
C ASN A 15 3.39 -6.95 -16.28
N LEU A 16 3.91 -7.42 -15.16
CA LEU A 16 3.52 -6.97 -13.82
C LEU A 16 3.66 -5.46 -13.63
N GLU A 17 4.68 -4.82 -14.21
CA GLU A 17 4.89 -3.37 -14.02
C GLU A 17 3.75 -2.55 -14.64
N LEU A 18 3.25 -2.95 -15.81
CA LEU A 18 2.14 -2.27 -16.48
C LEU A 18 0.83 -2.41 -15.70
N VAL A 19 0.56 -3.62 -15.19
CA VAL A 19 -0.64 -3.87 -14.38
C VAL A 19 -0.57 -3.10 -13.06
N ILE A 20 0.60 -3.05 -12.43
CA ILE A 20 0.78 -2.29 -11.19
C ILE A 20 0.59 -0.78 -11.43
N ASP A 21 1.07 -0.26 -12.56
CA ASP A 21 0.90 1.15 -12.91
C ASP A 21 -0.58 1.50 -13.14
N ASP A 22 -1.31 0.65 -13.85
CA ASP A 22 -2.76 0.80 -14.06
C ASP A 22 -3.54 0.74 -12.73
N ILE A 23 -3.23 -0.22 -11.86
CA ILE A 23 -3.81 -0.30 -10.51
C ILE A 23 -3.50 0.96 -9.70
N ARG A 24 -2.27 1.50 -9.81
CA ARG A 24 -1.90 2.75 -9.13
C ARG A 24 -2.73 3.92 -9.63
N ALA A 25 -2.96 4.00 -10.93
CA ALA A 25 -3.79 5.05 -11.53
C ALA A 25 -5.25 4.94 -11.06
N GLU A 26 -5.82 3.73 -11.03
CA GLU A 26 -7.19 3.52 -10.56
C GLU A 26 -7.35 3.84 -9.05
N VAL A 27 -6.38 3.40 -8.25
CA VAL A 27 -6.40 3.58 -6.79
C VAL A 27 -6.12 5.03 -6.40
N ALA A 28 -5.45 5.82 -7.23
CA ALA A 28 -5.18 7.23 -6.96
C ALA A 28 -6.45 8.07 -6.71
N GLY A 29 -7.57 7.72 -7.36
CA GLY A 29 -8.88 8.35 -7.15
C GLY A 29 -9.61 7.91 -5.87
N ARG A 30 -9.12 6.87 -5.19
CA ARG A 30 -9.74 6.26 -4.01
C ARG A 30 -9.01 6.68 -2.73
N PRO A 31 -9.58 6.45 -1.53
CA PRO A 31 -8.92 6.76 -0.25
C PRO A 31 -7.68 5.91 0.06
N TYR A 32 -7.24 5.05 -0.87
CA TYR A 32 -6.13 4.14 -0.70
C TYR A 32 -4.94 4.50 -1.59
N GLU A 33 -3.78 3.92 -1.27
CA GLU A 33 -2.53 4.05 -2.00
C GLU A 33 -1.81 2.69 -2.05
N LEU A 34 -1.10 2.43 -3.15
CA LEU A 34 -0.27 1.24 -3.31
C LEU A 34 1.20 1.59 -3.03
N VAL A 35 1.73 1.02 -1.95
CA VAL A 35 3.09 1.28 -1.46
C VAL A 35 3.99 0.07 -1.76
N ALA A 36 5.12 0.33 -2.41
CA ALA A 36 6.18 -0.66 -2.56
C ALA A 36 6.95 -0.80 -1.23
N ILE A 37 7.05 -2.03 -0.74
CA ILE A 37 7.82 -2.41 0.44
C ILE A 37 8.91 -3.40 0.05
N THR A 38 9.90 -3.61 0.91
CA THR A 38 10.95 -4.62 0.67
C THR A 38 10.30 -6.00 0.55
N GLY A 39 10.23 -6.52 -0.68
CA GLY A 39 9.63 -7.82 -0.99
C GLY A 39 8.22 -7.78 -1.57
N GLY A 40 7.65 -6.60 -1.85
CA GLY A 40 6.42 -6.55 -2.64
C GLY A 40 5.54 -5.32 -2.44
N TRP A 41 4.22 -5.51 -2.56
CA TRP A 41 3.26 -4.40 -2.58
C TRP A 41 2.29 -4.48 -1.42
N GLN A 42 1.94 -3.32 -0.87
CA GLN A 42 0.95 -3.17 0.18
C GLN A 42 -0.07 -2.10 -0.18
N HIS A 43 -1.35 -2.44 -0.06
CA HIS A 43 -2.44 -1.48 -0.09
C HIS A 43 -2.54 -0.81 1.28
N ARG A 44 -2.37 0.51 1.34
CA ARG A 44 -2.51 1.29 2.58
C ARG A 44 -3.54 2.37 2.39
N THR A 45 -4.20 2.77 3.46
CA THR A 45 -5.06 3.95 3.43
C THR A 45 -4.18 5.20 3.43
N LYS A 46 -4.56 6.20 2.63
CA LYS A 46 -3.84 7.48 2.59
C LYS A 46 -3.79 8.09 3.98
N LYS A 47 -2.65 8.67 4.34
CA LYS A 47 -2.43 9.28 5.66
C LYS A 47 -3.44 10.36 6.04
N ALA A 48 -4.03 11.05 5.06
CA ALA A 48 -5.08 12.04 5.29
C ALA A 48 -6.31 11.46 6.02
N PHE A 49 -6.56 10.15 5.92
CA PHE A 49 -7.65 9.48 6.63
C PHE A 49 -7.20 8.87 7.97
N GLY A 50 -5.94 9.10 8.39
CA GLY A 50 -5.38 8.53 9.61
C GLY A 50 -6.15 8.91 10.87
N ASP A 51 -6.58 10.18 10.95
CA ASP A 51 -7.33 10.70 12.10
C ASP A 51 -8.70 10.03 12.22
N VAL A 52 -9.39 9.84 11.09
CA VAL A 52 -10.69 9.15 11.04
C VAL A 52 -10.53 7.69 11.45
N ILE A 53 -9.52 6.99 10.92
CA ILE A 53 -9.26 5.58 11.25
C ILE A 53 -8.92 5.42 12.73
N CYS A 54 -8.15 6.36 13.31
CA CYS A 54 -7.78 6.32 14.72
C CYS A 54 -8.95 6.66 15.66
N ALA A 55 -9.91 7.45 15.20
CA ALA A 55 -11.11 7.81 15.94
C ALA A 55 -12.17 6.70 15.93
N LEU A 56 -12.09 5.73 15.01
CA LEU A 56 -13.02 4.60 14.97
C LEU A 56 -12.85 3.74 16.24
N PRO A 57 -13.93 3.41 16.95
CA PRO A 57 -13.91 2.44 18.05
C PRO A 57 -13.85 1.02 17.48
N ILE A 58 -12.80 0.73 16.71
CA ILE A 58 -12.44 -0.64 16.39
C ILE A 58 -11.95 -1.26 17.70
N SER A 59 -12.60 -2.31 18.18
CA SER A 59 -12.21 -2.99 19.42
C SER A 59 -10.93 -3.80 19.22
N SER A 60 -9.83 -3.14 18.83
CA SER A 60 -8.51 -3.73 18.88
C SER A 60 -8.00 -3.60 20.32
N ARG A 61 -8.40 -4.55 21.17
CA ARG A 61 -7.65 -4.81 22.40
C ARG A 61 -6.24 -5.22 21.93
N SER A 62 -5.26 -4.34 22.16
CA SER A 62 -3.86 -4.37 21.69
C SER A 62 -3.58 -3.66 20.34
N ARG A 63 -3.30 -2.35 20.42
CA ARG A 63 -1.96 -1.76 20.19
C ARG A 63 -2.13 -0.26 20.07
N ALA A 64 -1.55 0.46 21.04
CA ALA A 64 -1.40 1.91 20.98
C ALA A 64 -0.77 2.32 19.64
N ALA A 65 -1.41 3.29 19.00
CA ALA A 65 -1.06 3.81 17.69
C ALA A 65 0.37 4.35 17.66
N SER A 66 1.26 3.66 16.95
CA SER A 66 2.46 4.27 16.37
C SER A 66 2.14 4.75 14.96
N CYS A 67 1.26 5.76 14.85
CA CYS A 67 1.17 6.58 13.65
C CYS A 67 2.37 7.54 13.61
N ARG A 68 3.58 6.99 13.50
CA ARG A 68 4.75 7.80 13.18
C ARG A 68 4.76 8.02 11.68
N ALA A 69 4.71 9.29 11.30
CA ALA A 69 4.81 9.76 9.93
C ALA A 69 6.07 9.17 9.25
N SER A 70 5.92 8.07 8.50
CA SER A 70 6.95 7.64 7.54
C SER A 70 6.93 8.62 6.38
N SER A 71 7.58 9.76 6.57
CA SER A 71 7.84 10.75 5.55
C SER A 71 8.20 10.06 4.24
N ALA A 72 7.45 10.36 3.18
CA ALA A 72 7.92 10.21 1.81
C ALA A 72 9.17 11.10 1.69
N ARG A 73 10.31 10.55 2.06
CA ARG A 73 11.61 11.11 1.77
C ARG A 73 12.46 9.95 1.31
N ARG A 74 12.80 10.03 0.01
CA ARG A 74 13.91 9.35 -0.65
C ARG A 74 13.61 7.92 -1.13
N CYS A 75 12.91 7.85 -2.27
CA CYS A 75 13.25 6.85 -3.29
C CYS A 75 14.21 7.52 -4.28
N ARG A 76 15.51 7.44 -3.99
CA ARG A 76 16.57 7.51 -5.00
C ARG A 76 17.56 6.40 -4.71
N ALA A 77 17.90 5.65 -5.77
CA ALA A 77 18.85 4.53 -5.84
C ALA A 77 18.33 3.27 -5.13
N ILE A 78 18.36 2.06 -5.70
CA ILE A 78 19.13 1.47 -6.81
C ILE A 78 18.19 0.56 -7.59
#